data_AF-A0A942L3F3-F1
#
_entry.id   AF-A0A942L3F3-F1
#
_cell.length_a   1.000
_cell.length_b   1.000
_cell.length_c   1.000
_cell.angle_alpha   90.00
_cell.angle_beta   90.00
_cell.angle_gamma   90.00
#
_symmetry.space_group_name_H-M   'P 1'
#
loop_
_entity.id
_entity.type
_entity.pdbx_description
1 polymer ?
#
loop_
_entity_poly.entity_id
_entity_poly.type
_entity_poly.pdbx_seq_one_letter_code
_entity_poly.pdbx_strand_id
1 'polypeptide(L)'
;MSDPLDLPDFGSGDEFAQVMTGLAAKLHAKNRIWMDESGYAWHVAQLLAALGEEFRAAQIDPEVVADFGDAHHKARLDDAAQVDALLARLRDRLVR
;
A
#
# COMPACT_ATOMS: atom_id res chain seq x y z
N MET A 1 -24.67 -14.62 6.68
CA MET A 1 -24.13 -13.62 5.75
C MET A 1 -23.48 -12.56 6.61
N SER A 2 -22.18 -12.36 6.49
CA SER A 2 -21.55 -11.16 7.07
C SER A 2 -22.07 -9.97 6.28
N ASP A 3 -22.48 -8.90 6.95
CA ASP A 3 -22.79 -7.64 6.26
C ASP A 3 -21.60 -7.25 5.38
N PRO A 4 -21.83 -6.69 4.18
CA PRO A 4 -20.74 -6.14 3.40
C PRO A 4 -20.00 -5.15 4.28
N LEU A 5 -18.67 -5.32 4.38
CA LEU A 5 -17.82 -4.34 5.04
C LEU A 5 -18.10 -2.99 4.37
N ASP A 6 -18.63 -2.06 5.16
CA ASP A 6 -18.74 -0.66 4.76
C ASP A 6 -17.32 -0.10 4.70
N LEU A 7 -16.71 -0.23 3.52
CA LEU A 7 -15.36 0.26 3.28
C LEU A 7 -15.46 1.78 3.06
N PRO A 8 -14.54 2.56 3.67
CA PRO A 8 -14.50 3.99 3.39
C PRO A 8 -14.25 4.21 1.90
N ASP A 9 -15.10 5.02 1.29
CA ASP A 9 -14.83 5.57 -0.04
C ASP A 9 -13.67 6.56 0.06
N PHE A 10 -12.80 6.57 -0.95
CA PHE A 10 -11.69 7.51 -1.05
C PHE A 10 -11.59 8.03 -2.49
N GLY A 11 -11.64 9.34 -2.64
CA GLY A 11 -11.61 10.05 -3.92
C GLY A 11 -10.23 10.54 -4.33
N SER A 12 -9.20 10.36 -3.48
CA SER A 12 -7.84 10.80 -3.74
C SER A 12 -6.76 9.87 -3.16
N GLY A 13 -5.53 10.00 -3.66
CA GLY A 13 -4.38 9.30 -3.09
C GLY A 13 -4.09 9.70 -1.64
N ASP A 14 -4.36 10.95 -1.26
CA ASP A 14 -4.22 11.43 0.12
C ASP A 14 -5.22 10.75 1.06
N GLU A 15 -6.48 10.65 0.66
CA GLU A 15 -7.53 9.96 1.44
C GLU A 15 -7.22 8.47 1.56
N PHE A 16 -6.75 7.83 0.48
CA PHE A 16 -6.30 6.44 0.52
C PHE A 16 -5.15 6.25 1.52
N ALA A 17 -4.13 7.11 1.48
CA ALA A 17 -3.00 7.04 2.40
C ALA A 17 -3.43 7.20 3.88
N GLN A 18 -4.39 8.08 4.15
CA GLN A 18 -4.96 8.25 5.48
C GLN A 18 -5.69 7.00 5.97
N VAL A 19 -6.52 6.37 5.13
CA VAL A 19 -7.21 5.12 5.46
C VAL A 19 -6.20 4.03 5.80
N MET A 20 -5.17 3.86 4.97
CA MET A 20 -4.14 2.84 5.17
C MET A 20 -3.31 3.08 6.44
N THR A 21 -2.98 4.32 6.75
CA THR A 21 -2.31 4.71 8.00
C THR A 21 -3.18 4.41 9.22
N GLY A 22 -4.49 4.67 9.15
CA GLY A 22 -5.45 4.33 10.20
C GLY A 22 -5.54 2.81 10.43
N LEU A 23 -5.53 2.02 9.36
CA LEU A 23 -5.50 0.56 9.44
C LEU A 23 -4.19 0.04 10.06
N ALA A 24 -3.04 0.59 9.67
CA ALA A 24 -1.75 0.27 10.27
C ALA A 24 -1.74 0.52 11.78
N ALA A 25 -2.24 1.68 12.23
CA ALA A 25 -2.35 2.02 13.64
C ALA A 25 -3.26 1.05 14.41
N LYS A 26 -4.41 0.68 13.83
CA LYS A 26 -5.30 -0.34 14.42
C LYS A 26 -4.61 -1.69 14.51
N LEU A 27 -3.87 -2.11 13.48
CA LEU A 27 -3.14 -3.38 13.48
C LEU A 27 -2.02 -3.38 14.51
N HIS A 28 -1.27 -2.28 14.68
CA HIS A 28 -0.29 -2.15 15.77
C HIS A 28 -0.93 -2.30 17.15
N ALA A 29 -2.07 -1.66 17.38
CA ALA A 29 -2.80 -1.82 18.63
C ALA A 29 -3.25 -3.28 18.86
N LYS A 30 -3.69 -3.96 17.80
CA LYS A 30 -4.05 -5.40 17.88
C LYS A 30 -2.85 -6.31 18.07
N ASN A 31 -1.70 -5.99 17.48
CA ASN A 31 -0.47 -6.78 17.64
C ASN A 31 -0.12 -6.94 19.12
N ARG A 32 -0.18 -5.84 19.88
CA ARG A 32 0.07 -5.86 21.33
C ARG A 32 -0.89 -6.76 22.12
N ILE A 33 -2.13 -6.89 21.68
CA ILE A 33 -3.17 -7.64 22.42
C ILE A 33 -3.23 -9.11 21.98
N TRP A 34 -3.07 -9.37 20.69
CA TRP A 34 -3.38 -10.67 20.08
C TRP A 34 -2.14 -11.45 19.66
N MET A 35 -1.01 -10.77 19.47
CA MET A 35 0.19 -11.34 18.88
C MET A 35 1.45 -11.04 19.70
N ASP A 36 1.28 -10.61 20.95
CA ASP A 36 2.37 -10.40 21.91
C ASP A 36 3.51 -9.55 21.33
N GLU A 37 3.16 -8.43 20.69
CA GLU A 37 4.12 -7.49 20.09
C GLU A 37 5.02 -8.12 19.02
N SER A 38 4.53 -9.14 18.31
CA SER A 38 5.22 -9.81 17.20
C SER A 38 5.83 -8.82 16.18
N GLY A 39 7.13 -8.97 15.91
CA GLY A 39 7.82 -8.23 14.87
C GLY A 39 7.23 -8.45 13.46
N TYR A 40 6.64 -9.63 13.21
CA TYR A 40 5.95 -9.89 11.95
C TYR A 40 4.74 -8.98 11.77
N ALA A 41 3.84 -8.92 12.76
CA ALA A 41 2.67 -8.04 12.68
C ALA A 41 3.05 -6.56 12.69
N TRP A 42 4.18 -6.21 13.33
CA TRP A 42 4.75 -4.88 13.22
C TRP A 42 5.12 -4.53 11.76
N HIS A 43 5.85 -5.41 11.07
CA HIS A 43 6.18 -5.21 9.65
C HIS A 43 4.96 -5.21 8.73
N VAL A 44 3.94 -6.03 9.01
CA VAL A 44 2.68 -6.01 8.23
C VAL A 44 1.97 -4.67 8.38
N ALA A 45 1.90 -4.11 9.59
CA ALA A 45 1.30 -2.80 9.81
C ALA A 45 2.09 -1.69 9.10
N GLN A 46 3.42 -1.74 9.12
CA GLN A 46 4.23 -0.79 8.34
C GLN A 46 4.02 -0.93 6.83
N LEU A 47 3.88 -2.16 6.32
CA LEU A 47 3.59 -2.39 4.90
C LEU A 47 2.25 -1.74 4.50
N LEU A 48 1.23 -1.79 5.35
CA LEU A 48 -0.04 -1.11 5.10
C LEU A 48 0.16 0.41 4.96
N ALA A 49 0.88 1.03 5.90
CA ALA A 49 1.17 2.46 5.81
C ALA A 49 2.00 2.81 4.56
N ALA A 50 3.02 2.00 4.26
CA ALA A 50 3.87 2.18 3.08
C ALA A 50 3.09 2.06 1.76
N LEU A 51 2.11 1.14 1.68
CA LEU A 51 1.20 1.01 0.54
C LEU A 51 0.39 2.29 0.30
N GLY A 52 -0.13 2.88 1.37
CA GLY A 52 -0.88 4.14 1.30
C GLY A 52 -0.03 5.27 0.71
N GLU A 53 1.15 5.49 1.30
CA GLU A 53 2.09 6.52 0.84
C GLU A 53 2.65 6.25 -0.56
N GLU A 54 2.84 4.98 -0.92
CA GLU A 54 3.29 4.59 -2.26
C GLU A 54 2.24 4.95 -3.30
N PHE A 55 0.98 4.56 -3.09
CA PHE A 55 -0.10 4.88 -4.00
C PHE A 55 -0.28 6.39 -4.17
N ARG A 56 -0.22 7.15 -3.08
CA ARG A 56 -0.29 8.61 -3.08
C ARG A 56 0.81 9.23 -3.95
N ALA A 57 2.05 8.77 -3.82
CA ALA A 57 3.17 9.26 -4.63
C ALA A 57 3.08 8.81 -6.09
N ALA A 58 2.63 7.58 -6.33
CA ALA A 58 2.52 6.98 -7.66
C ALA A 58 1.54 7.74 -8.58
N GLN A 59 0.49 8.38 -8.03
CA GLN A 59 -0.48 9.14 -8.83
C GLN A 59 0.13 10.29 -9.65
N ILE A 60 1.27 10.82 -9.22
CA ILE A 60 1.95 11.94 -9.89
C ILE A 60 3.30 11.53 -10.47
N ASP A 61 3.66 10.24 -10.40
CA ASP A 61 4.95 9.73 -10.86
C ASP A 61 4.82 9.25 -12.32
N PRO A 62 5.40 9.99 -13.30
CA PRO A 62 5.31 9.60 -14.70
C PRO A 62 6.01 8.28 -15.00
N GLU A 63 7.01 7.87 -14.21
CA GLU A 63 7.67 6.57 -14.40
C GLU A 63 6.75 5.42 -14.01
N VAL A 64 5.82 5.61 -13.06
CA VAL A 64 4.81 4.59 -12.75
C VAL A 64 3.88 4.37 -13.95
N VAL A 65 3.39 5.44 -14.57
CA VAL A 65 2.55 5.31 -15.78
C VAL A 65 3.32 4.64 -16.91
N ALA A 66 4.61 4.97 -17.09
CA ALA A 66 5.44 4.33 -18.10
C ALA A 66 5.65 2.83 -17.82
N ASP A 67 5.98 2.47 -16.57
CA ASP A 67 6.33 1.10 -16.20
C ASP A 67 5.14 0.16 -16.13
N PHE A 68 4.00 0.63 -15.62
CA PHE A 68 2.81 -0.18 -15.37
C PHE A 68 1.69 0.04 -16.40
N GLY A 69 1.79 1.09 -17.21
CA GLY A 69 0.74 1.47 -18.16
C GLY A 69 -0.49 2.07 -17.49
N ASP A 70 -1.47 2.39 -18.32
CA ASP A 70 -2.79 2.86 -17.92
C ASP A 70 -3.85 2.41 -18.95
N ALA A 71 -5.06 2.98 -18.88
CA ALA A 71 -6.15 2.65 -19.80
C ALA A 71 -5.87 3.05 -21.28
N HIS A 72 -4.84 3.87 -21.53
CA HIS A 72 -4.53 4.47 -22.83
C HIS A 72 -3.13 4.09 -23.35
N HIS A 73 -2.21 3.72 -22.46
CA HIS A 73 -0.81 3.46 -22.74
C HIS A 73 -0.41 2.08 -22.23
N LYS A 74 0.28 1.31 -23.08
CA LYS A 74 0.80 0.02 -22.69
C LYS A 74 1.99 0.18 -21.74
N ALA A 75 2.05 -0.67 -20.72
CA ALA A 75 3.20 -0.81 -19.83
C ALA A 75 4.52 -1.06 -20.59
N ARG A 76 5.59 -0.40 -20.15
CA ARG A 76 6.97 -0.64 -20.59
C ARG A 76 7.49 -1.97 -20.05
N LEU A 77 7.10 -2.32 -18.82
CA LEU A 77 7.52 -3.56 -18.17
C LEU A 77 6.53 -4.70 -18.45
N ASP A 78 7.04 -5.92 -18.49
CA ASP A 78 6.20 -7.12 -18.46
C ASP A 78 5.68 -7.39 -17.04
N ASP A 79 4.72 -8.32 -16.91
CA ASP A 79 4.04 -8.58 -15.65
C ASP A 79 4.99 -8.96 -14.50
N ALA A 80 6.05 -9.72 -14.78
CA ALA A 80 7.02 -10.13 -13.77
C ALA A 80 7.85 -8.91 -13.30
N ALA A 81 8.35 -8.11 -14.24
CA ALA A 81 9.11 -6.92 -13.94
C ALA A 81 8.26 -5.84 -13.24
N GLN A 82 6.96 -5.75 -13.52
CA GLN A 82 6.03 -4.87 -12.79
C GLN A 82 5.92 -5.27 -11.32
N VAL A 83 5.78 -6.56 -11.02
CA VAL A 83 5.73 -7.05 -9.63
C VAL A 83 7.04 -6.74 -8.92
N ASP A 84 8.18 -7.00 -9.57
CA ASP A 84 9.50 -6.69 -9.00
C ASP A 84 9.68 -5.18 -8.74
N ALA A 85 9.23 -4.33 -9.68
CA ALA A 85 9.27 -2.88 -9.52
C ALA A 85 8.38 -2.41 -8.35
N LEU A 86 7.15 -2.94 -8.22
CA LEU A 86 6.27 -2.64 -7.10
C LEU A 86 6.89 -3.03 -5.75
N LEU A 87 7.44 -4.25 -5.67
CA LEU A 87 8.10 -4.73 -4.45
C LEU A 87 9.34 -3.91 -4.11
N ALA A 88 10.12 -3.48 -5.10
CA ALA A 88 11.27 -2.60 -4.89
C ALA A 88 10.85 -1.23 -4.31
N ARG A 89 9.78 -0.62 -4.84
CA ARG A 89 9.22 0.65 -4.34
C ARG A 89 8.73 0.52 -2.90
N LEU A 90 7.99 -0.55 -2.60
CA LEU A 90 7.52 -0.83 -1.23
C LEU A 90 8.68 -1.11 -0.27
N ARG A 91 9.69 -1.87 -0.72
CA ARG A 91 10.90 -2.13 0.07
C ARG A 91 11.58 -0.82 0.42
N ASP A 92 11.85 0.06 -0.55
CA ASP A 92 12.51 1.34 -0.29
C ASP A 92 11.81 2.14 0.79
N ARG A 93 10.47 2.12 0.83
CA ARG A 93 9.70 2.79 1.89
C ARG A 93 9.81 2.13 3.26
N LEU A 94 9.94 0.83 3.32
CA LEU A 94 10.02 0.07 4.58
C LEU A 94 11.39 0.17 5.26
N VAL A 95 12.45 0.53 4.53
CA VAL A 95 13.82 0.65 5.06
C VAL A 95 14.27 2.10 5.30
N ARG A 96 13.40 3.08 5.04
CA ARG A 96 13.65 4.50 5.36
C ARG A 96 13.40 4.77 6.85
#